data_AF-M1WMC1-F1
#
_entry.id   AF-M1WMC1-F1
#
_cell.length_a   1.000
_cell.length_b   1.000
_cell.length_c   1.000
_cell.angle_alpha   90.00
_cell.angle_beta   90.00
_cell.angle_gamma   90.00
#
_symmetry.space_group_name_H-M   'P 1'
#
loop_
_entity.id
_entity.type
_entity.pdbx_description
1 polymer ?
#
loop_
_entity_poly.entity_id
_entity_poly.type
_entity_poly.pdbx_seq_one_letter_code
_entity_poly.pdbx_strand_id
1 'polypeptide(L)'
;MTTTASSVDWVKLIGGGFAHQTAPFAVHPLDKGRAKEYLQQAKAHGLTVSDAVAHAKEYLATAIGWPVNEAEALQRVREFFAGKLPQ
;
A
#
# COMPACT_ATOMS: atom_id res chain seq x y z
N MET A 1 -16.21 21.23 19.80
CA MET A 1 -16.40 20.23 18.73
C MET A 1 -15.02 19.89 18.20
N THR A 2 -14.38 18.86 18.73
CA THR A 2 -13.08 18.38 18.25
C THR A 2 -13.34 17.51 17.04
N THR A 3 -13.04 18.03 15.86
CA THR A 3 -13.08 17.29 14.59
C THR A 3 -12.16 16.09 14.73
N THR A 4 -12.72 14.89 14.88
CA THR A 4 -11.98 13.65 14.83
C THR A 4 -11.42 13.53 13.41
N ALA A 5 -10.19 13.98 13.20
CA ALA A 5 -9.46 13.70 11.97
C ALA A 5 -9.43 12.17 11.85
N SER A 6 -10.15 11.65 10.87
CA SER A 6 -10.26 10.23 10.62
C SER A 6 -8.84 9.67 10.46
N SER A 7 -8.44 8.76 11.35
CA SER A 7 -7.17 8.05 11.19
C SER A 7 -7.15 7.40 9.81
N VAL A 8 -6.13 7.69 9.00
CA VAL A 8 -6.03 7.17 7.63
C VAL A 8 -5.99 5.64 7.69
N ASP A 9 -6.87 4.98 6.93
CA ASP A 9 -6.93 3.52 6.86
C ASP A 9 -5.87 2.99 5.87
N TRP A 10 -4.63 2.92 6.34
CA TRP A 10 -3.47 2.56 5.53
C TRP A 10 -3.57 1.18 4.90
N VAL A 11 -4.08 0.19 5.63
CA VAL A 11 -4.24 -1.21 5.17
C VAL A 11 -5.24 -1.28 4.01
N LYS A 12 -6.36 -0.55 4.11
CA LYS A 12 -7.34 -0.46 3.02
C LYS A 12 -6.78 0.23 1.78
N LEU A 13 -6.01 1.31 1.97
CA LEU A 13 -5.44 2.07 0.86
C LEU A 13 -4.31 1.30 0.14
N ILE A 14 -3.39 0.69 0.89
CA ILE A 14 -2.29 -0.11 0.32
C ILE A 14 -2.82 -1.39 -0.33
N GLY A 15 -3.82 -2.03 0.28
CA GLY A 15 -4.51 -3.21 -0.25
C GLY A 15 -5.15 -2.95 -1.61
N GLY A 16 -5.62 -1.72 -1.81
CA GLY A 16 -6.13 -1.25 -3.10
C GLY A 16 -5.13 -1.27 -4.24
N GLY A 17 -3.81 -1.40 -4.00
CA GLY A 17 -2.82 -1.51 -5.06
C GLY A 17 -2.63 -2.92 -5.62
N PHE A 18 -3.24 -3.96 -5.04
CA PHE A 18 -3.09 -5.34 -5.50
C PHE A 18 -4.20 -5.72 -6.49
N ALA A 19 -3.87 -5.73 -7.78
CA ALA A 19 -4.82 -6.07 -8.87
C ALA A 19 -5.07 -7.58 -8.98
N HIS A 20 -3.98 -8.36 -8.96
CA HIS A 20 -3.97 -9.81 -9.07
C HIS A 20 -2.65 -10.33 -8.49
N GLN A 21 -2.62 -11.59 -8.06
CA GLN A 21 -1.49 -12.21 -7.34
C GLN A 21 -0.14 -12.05 -8.04
N THR A 22 -0.11 -12.08 -9.38
CA THR A 22 1.10 -12.00 -10.21
C THR A 22 1.31 -10.66 -10.88
N ALA A 23 0.35 -9.74 -10.74
CA ALA A 23 0.41 -8.45 -11.41
C ALA A 23 1.37 -7.49 -10.68
N PRO A 24 1.99 -6.53 -11.41
CA PRO A 24 2.67 -5.40 -10.80
C PRO A 24 1.72 -4.61 -9.88
N PHE A 25 2.28 -4.02 -8.82
CA PHE A 25 1.52 -3.19 -7.90
C PHE A 25 0.95 -1.95 -8.61
N ALA A 26 -0.32 -1.63 -8.33
CA ALA A 26 -1.08 -0.52 -8.88
C ALA A 26 -1.17 -0.51 -10.42
N VAL A 27 -1.35 -1.67 -11.05
CA VAL A 27 -1.48 -1.75 -12.52
C VAL A 27 -2.91 -1.49 -13.02
N HIS A 28 -3.94 -1.90 -12.28
CA HIS A 28 -5.33 -1.74 -12.69
C HIS A 28 -5.82 -0.30 -12.44
N PRO A 29 -6.70 0.27 -13.28
CA PRO A 29 -7.16 1.66 -13.13
C PRO A 29 -7.76 2.00 -11.77
N LEU A 30 -8.53 1.09 -11.17
CA LEU A 30 -9.09 1.28 -9.82
C LEU A 30 -8.01 1.26 -8.73
N ASP A 31 -6.96 0.48 -8.96
CA ASP A 31 -5.89 0.26 -7.99
C ASP A 31 -4.88 1.41 -7.99
N LYS A 32 -4.66 2.01 -9.17
CA LYS A 32 -3.92 3.26 -9.32
C LYS A 32 -4.51 4.38 -8.49
N GLY A 33 -5.83 4.46 -8.40
CA GLY A 33 -6.53 5.47 -7.60
C GLY A 33 -6.15 5.37 -6.12
N ARG A 34 -6.30 4.17 -5.53
CA ARG A 34 -6.00 3.92 -4.12
C ARG A 34 -4.52 3.97 -3.79
N ALA A 35 -3.65 3.44 -4.65
CA ALA A 35 -2.20 3.55 -4.46
C ALA A 35 -1.71 5.00 -4.57
N LYS A 36 -2.34 5.83 -5.41
CA LYS A 36 -2.06 7.27 -5.48
C LYS A 36 -2.55 8.00 -4.24
N GLU A 37 -3.74 7.66 -3.75
CA GLU A 37 -4.27 8.21 -2.49
C GLU A 37 -3.36 7.84 -1.32
N TYR A 38 -2.94 6.57 -1.23
CA TYR A 38 -1.93 6.13 -0.28
C TYR A 38 -0.67 6.99 -0.37
N LEU A 39 -0.14 7.19 -1.58
CA LEU A 39 1.08 7.98 -1.78
C LEU A 39 0.92 9.43 -1.32
N GLN A 40 -0.22 10.06 -1.60
CA GLN A 40 -0.50 11.43 -1.17
C GLN A 40 -0.56 11.54 0.35
N GLN A 41 -1.29 10.63 1.00
CA GLN A 41 -1.38 10.58 2.46
C GLN A 41 -0.01 10.26 3.08
N ALA A 42 0.72 9.30 2.54
CA ALA A 42 2.05 8.92 3.01
C ALA A 42 3.01 10.11 2.98
N LYS A 43 3.00 10.91 1.92
CA LYS A 43 3.79 12.15 1.86
C LYS A 43 3.37 13.19 2.88
N ALA A 44 2.06 13.40 3.07
CA ALA A 44 1.54 14.36 4.03
C ALA A 44 1.87 13.98 5.49
N HIS A 45 1.98 12.68 5.77
CA HIS A 45 2.28 12.14 7.08
C HIS A 45 3.77 11.78 7.31
N GLY A 46 4.64 12.03 6.31
CA GLY A 46 6.07 11.76 6.42
C GLY A 46 6.45 10.27 6.46
N LEU A 47 5.60 9.41 5.90
CA LEU A 47 5.87 7.97 5.82
C LEU A 47 7.00 7.65 4.83
N THR A 48 7.71 6.58 5.14
CA THR A 48 8.81 6.00 4.35
C THR A 48 8.34 4.82 3.49
N VAL A 49 9.22 4.33 2.63
CA VAL A 49 9.05 3.06 1.91
C VAL A 49 8.90 1.92 2.91
N SER A 50 9.66 1.94 4.00
CA SER A 50 9.60 0.94 5.06
C SER A 50 8.21 0.87 5.73
N ASP A 51 7.56 2.02 5.96
CA ASP A 51 6.20 2.07 6.48
C ASP A 51 5.18 1.50 5.49
N ALA A 52 5.33 1.78 4.19
CA ALA A 52 4.48 1.21 3.15
C ALA A 52 4.60 -0.31 3.05
N VAL A 53 5.81 -0.85 3.25
CA VAL A 53 6.03 -2.30 3.31
C VAL A 53 5.38 -2.91 4.56
N ALA A 54 5.43 -2.22 5.71
CA ALA A 54 4.77 -2.68 6.93
C ALA A 54 3.25 -2.76 6.75
N HIS A 55 2.62 -1.71 6.21
CA HIS A 55 1.18 -1.73 5.92
C HIS A 55 0.80 -2.79 4.88
N ALA A 56 1.64 -3.01 3.86
CA ALA A 56 1.42 -4.08 2.89
C ALA A 56 1.50 -5.46 3.55
N LYS A 57 2.43 -5.67 4.49
CA LYS A 57 2.53 -6.91 5.25
C LYS A 57 1.29 -7.15 6.11
N GLU A 58 0.79 -6.12 6.78
CA GLU A 58 -0.47 -6.19 7.53
C GLU A 58 -1.66 -6.55 6.62
N TYR A 59 -1.74 -5.95 5.44
CA TYR A 59 -2.76 -6.31 4.45
C TYR A 59 -2.67 -7.77 4.03
N LEU A 60 -1.48 -8.26 3.66
CA LEU A 60 -1.27 -9.63 3.22
C LEU A 60 -1.56 -10.66 4.32
N ALA A 61 -1.36 -10.32 5.60
CA ALA A 61 -1.75 -11.16 6.72
C ALA A 61 -3.29 -11.38 6.80
N THR A 62 -4.09 -10.46 6.26
CA THR A 62 -5.55 -10.60 6.17
C THR A 62 -6.01 -11.38 4.92
N ALA A 63 -5.14 -11.55 3.92
CA ALA A 63 -5.40 -12.25 2.67
C ALA A 63 -5.25 -13.79 2.80
N ILE A 64 -5.87 -14.37 3.84
CA ILE A 64 -5.77 -15.81 4.15
C ILE A 64 -6.31 -16.64 2.97
N GLY A 65 -5.54 -17.64 2.54
CA GLY A 65 -5.91 -18.54 1.45
C GLY A 65 -5.58 -18.02 0.04
N TRP A 66 -5.04 -16.80 -0.08
CA TRP A 66 -4.48 -16.36 -1.35
C TRP A 66 -3.14 -17.07 -1.59
N PRO A 67 -2.90 -17.66 -2.77
CA PRO A 67 -1.58 -18.15 -3.17
C PRO A 67 -0.66 -16.97 -3.53
N VAL A 68 -0.47 -16.05 -2.58
CA VAL A 68 0.40 -14.89 -2.74
C VAL A 68 1.79 -15.26 -2.22
N ASN A 69 2.81 -15.00 -3.02
CA ASN A 69 4.17 -15.00 -2.53
C ASN A 69 4.42 -13.66 -1.82
N GLU A 70 4.39 -13.66 -0.48
CA GLU A 70 4.55 -12.45 0.33
C GLU A 70 5.84 -11.70 -0.04
N ALA A 71 6.95 -12.40 -0.25
CA ALA A 71 8.23 -11.77 -0.57
C ALA A 71 8.16 -11.00 -1.90
N GLU A 72 7.57 -11.60 -2.94
CA GLU A 72 7.39 -10.93 -4.24
C GLU A 72 6.39 -9.76 -4.15
N ALA A 73 5.31 -9.93 -3.39
CA ALA A 73 4.31 -8.88 -3.19
C ALA A 73 4.92 -7.65 -2.49
N LEU A 74 5.69 -7.86 -1.43
CA LEU A 74 6.39 -6.79 -0.72
C LEU A 74 7.49 -6.15 -1.57
N GLN A 75 8.15 -6.93 -2.44
CA GLN A 75 9.13 -6.38 -3.39
C GLN A 75 8.48 -5.42 -4.38
N ARG A 76 7.32 -5.77 -4.96
CA ARG A 76 6.59 -4.89 -5.88
C ARG A 76 6.14 -3.59 -5.21
N VAL A 77 5.77 -3.64 -3.93
CA VAL A 77 5.46 -2.46 -3.13
C VAL A 77 6.71 -1.58 -2.95
N ARG A 78 7.86 -2.17 -2.58
CA ARG A 78 9.13 -1.43 -2.49
C ARG A 78 9.48 -0.74 -3.79
N GLU A 79 9.44 -1.46 -4.90
CA GLU A 79 9.76 -0.92 -6.23
C GLU A 79 8.80 0.18 -6.65
N PHE A 80 7.51 0.03 -6.33
CA PHE A 80 6.52 1.07 -6.61
C PHE A 80 6.78 2.34 -5.81
N PHE A 81 7.13 2.25 -4.52
CA PHE A 81 7.36 3.44 -3.69
C PHE A 81 8.80 3.98 -3.72
N ALA A 82 9.75 3.20 -4.27
CA ALA A 82 11.11 3.64 -4.48
C ALA A 82 11.15 4.94 -5.33
N GLY A 83 11.86 5.94 -4.83
CA GLY A 83 11.93 7.28 -5.43
C GLY A 83 10.65 8.12 -5.31
N LYS A 84 9.57 7.59 -4.72
CA LYS A 84 8.32 8.32 -4.44
C LYS A 84 8.15 8.68 -2.97
N LEU A 85 8.73 7.89 -2.07
CA LEU A 85 8.82 8.12 -0.63
C LEU A 85 10.30 8.05 -0.18
N PRO A 86 10.66 8.63 0.99
CA PRO A 86 11.95 8.40 1.63
C PRO A 86 12.16 6.91 1.93
N GLN A 87 13.41 6.44 1.95
CA GLN A 87 13.74 5.04 2.27
C GLN A 87 13.36 4.66 3.70
#